data_AF-A0A4V2UUK9-F1
#
_entry.id   AF-A0A4V2UUK9-F1
#
_cell.length_a   1.000
_cell.length_b   1.000
_cell.length_c   1.000
_cell.angle_alpha   90.00
_cell.angle_beta   90.00
_cell.angle_gamma   90.00
#
_symmetry.space_group_name_H-M   'P 1'
#
loop_
_entity.id
_entity.type
_entity.pdbx_description
1 polymer ?
#
loop_
_entity_poly.entity_id
_entity_poly.type
_entity_poly.pdbx_seq_one_letter_code
_entity_poly.pdbx_strand_id
1 'polypeptide(L)'
;MISFGKSTSKSYNKAVYLAKNSPKYDEVVDEDGNITHTATYTSSKRDFLDFIVLYDLVSNWKSTFFIINGDLVDKKTVGKIKYCYGDKCRSVKSNFCYGASYMTVNPFGCHRLQISQCNNPWWEYYVQEGSHYKLDRDKLYKRIELTKETFKYCPSFNIENIMNVAMSFPLILKKNEYKEIVKKESNIYL
;
A
#
# COMPACT_ATOMS: atom_id res chain seq x y z
N MET A 1 -6.71 12.28 -5.95
CA MET A 1 -6.92 13.72 -6.19
C MET A 1 -6.08 14.53 -5.22
N ILE A 2 -5.57 15.67 -5.65
CA ILE A 2 -4.95 16.70 -4.79
C ILE A 2 -5.69 17.99 -5.05
N SER A 3 -6.19 18.62 -4.00
CA SER A 3 -6.76 19.97 -4.08
C SER A 3 -5.95 20.92 -3.22
N PHE A 4 -5.74 22.14 -3.69
CA PHE A 4 -5.03 23.18 -2.96
C PHE A 4 -5.52 24.57 -3.38
N GLY A 5 -5.54 25.50 -2.43
CA GLY A 5 -5.90 26.89 -2.70
C GLY A 5 -4.70 27.74 -3.11
N LYS A 6 -4.94 29.04 -3.30
CA LYS A 6 -3.88 30.04 -3.47
C LYS A 6 -2.88 29.99 -2.31
N SER A 7 -1.59 30.14 -2.61
CA SER A 7 -0.50 30.10 -1.64
C SER A 7 0.53 31.18 -1.93
N THR A 8 1.17 31.70 -0.89
CA THR A 8 2.30 32.65 -1.00
C THR A 8 3.63 31.95 -1.31
N SER A 9 3.64 30.62 -1.38
CA SER A 9 4.83 29.85 -1.73
C SER A 9 5.37 30.21 -3.10
N LYS A 10 6.70 30.32 -3.22
CA LYS A 10 7.40 30.50 -4.52
C LYS A 10 7.10 29.37 -5.52
N SER A 11 6.71 28.20 -5.02
CA SER A 11 6.34 27.04 -5.85
C SER A 11 4.89 27.08 -6.33
N TYR A 12 4.10 28.11 -6.01
CA TYR A 12 2.67 28.18 -6.35
C TYR A 12 2.41 28.03 -7.84
N ASN A 13 3.04 28.86 -8.68
CA ASN A 13 2.87 28.80 -10.13
C ASN A 13 3.28 27.43 -10.72
N LYS A 14 4.33 26.82 -10.16
CA LYS A 14 4.77 25.48 -10.57
C LYS A 14 3.74 24.41 -10.21
N ALA A 15 3.14 24.49 -9.02
CA ALA A 15 2.09 23.56 -8.61
C ALA A 15 0.83 23.70 -9.48
N VAL A 16 0.39 24.93 -9.78
CA VAL A 16 -0.74 25.18 -10.67
C VAL A 16 -0.46 24.62 -12.07
N TYR A 17 0.75 24.84 -12.61
CA TYR A 17 1.14 24.25 -13.89
C TYR A 17 1.04 22.72 -13.87
N LEU A 18 1.59 22.05 -12.84
CA LEU A 18 1.50 20.60 -12.72
C LEU A 18 0.06 20.11 -12.58
N ALA A 19 -0.78 20.82 -11.82
CA ALA A 19 -2.19 20.48 -11.65
C ALA A 19 -2.97 20.57 -12.97
N LYS A 20 -2.76 21.63 -13.75
CA LYS A 20 -3.40 21.82 -15.07
C LYS A 20 -3.00 20.76 -16.10
N ASN A 21 -1.85 20.12 -15.91
CA ASN A 21 -1.37 19.03 -16.76
C ASN A 21 -1.73 17.63 -16.22
N SER A 22 -2.52 17.54 -15.15
CA SER A 22 -3.04 16.25 -14.67
C SER A 22 -4.11 15.68 -15.62
N PRO A 23 -4.41 14.37 -15.55
CA PRO A 23 -5.44 13.74 -16.40
C PRO A 23 -6.80 14.44 -16.37
N LYS A 24 -7.19 14.98 -15.21
CA LYS A 24 -8.36 15.85 -15.08
C LYS A 24 -8.06 16.97 -14.09
N TYR A 25 -8.33 18.19 -14.52
CA TYR A 25 -8.16 19.40 -13.72
C TYR A 25 -9.49 20.16 -13.60
N ASP A 26 -9.79 20.60 -12.38
CA ASP A 26 -10.92 21.47 -12.07
C ASP A 26 -10.41 22.72 -11.32
N GLU A 27 -11.01 23.87 -11.57
CA GLU A 27 -10.73 25.13 -10.88
C GLU A 27 -12.06 25.73 -10.42
N VAL A 28 -12.15 26.04 -9.13
CA VAL A 28 -13.36 26.62 -8.54
C VAL A 28 -12.99 27.91 -7.83
N VAL A 29 -13.79 28.94 -8.03
CA VAL A 29 -13.70 30.22 -7.31
C VAL A 29 -14.95 30.31 -6.44
N ASP A 30 -14.78 30.49 -5.14
CA ASP A 30 -15.91 30.70 -4.22
C ASP A 30 -16.44 32.14 -4.29
N GLU A 31 -17.52 32.43 -3.54
CA GLU A 31 -18.16 33.75 -3.49
C GLU A 31 -17.23 34.86 -2.98
N ASP A 32 -16.23 34.48 -2.17
CA ASP A 32 -15.22 35.38 -1.61
C ASP A 32 -14.01 35.59 -2.55
N GLY A 33 -14.00 34.94 -3.72
CA GLY A 33 -12.92 35.02 -4.70
C GLY A 33 -11.72 34.12 -4.41
N ASN A 34 -11.83 33.17 -3.47
CA ASN A 34 -10.77 32.20 -3.21
C ASN A 34 -10.76 31.12 -4.29
N ILE A 35 -9.59 30.89 -4.87
CA ILE A 35 -9.38 29.89 -5.92
C ILE A 35 -8.96 28.58 -5.28
N THR A 36 -9.61 27.48 -5.69
CA THR A 36 -9.23 26.09 -5.41
C THR A 36 -8.87 25.38 -6.71
N HIS A 37 -7.68 24.81 -6.74
CA HIS A 37 -7.19 23.98 -7.85
C HIS A 37 -7.32 22.51 -7.47
N THR A 38 -7.91 21.69 -8.33
CA THR A 38 -8.08 20.25 -8.10
C THR A 38 -7.48 19.46 -9.26
N ALA A 39 -6.52 18.60 -8.94
CA ALA A 39 -5.89 17.68 -9.89
C ALA A 39 -6.31 16.23 -9.58
N THR A 40 -6.79 15.53 -10.60
CA THR A 40 -7.28 14.15 -10.51
C THR A 40 -6.42 13.24 -11.35
N TYR A 41 -6.03 12.11 -10.76
CA TYR A 41 -5.07 11.15 -11.29
C TYR A 41 -5.67 9.75 -11.23
N THR A 42 -5.27 8.86 -12.14
CA THR A 42 -5.66 7.43 -12.09
C THR A 42 -4.68 6.61 -11.25
N SER A 43 -4.92 5.31 -11.13
CA SER A 43 -4.02 4.36 -10.47
C SER A 43 -2.80 3.98 -11.32
N SER A 44 -2.68 4.51 -12.54
CA SER A 44 -1.56 4.22 -13.45
C SER A 44 -0.21 4.63 -12.81
N LYS A 45 0.85 3.90 -13.16
CA LYS A 45 2.21 4.19 -12.66
C LYS A 45 2.65 5.62 -13.02
N ARG A 46 2.33 6.10 -14.22
CA ARG A 46 2.71 7.45 -14.68
C ARG A 46 2.00 8.51 -13.84
N ASP A 47 0.67 8.40 -13.75
CA ASP A 47 -0.16 9.35 -13.01
C ASP A 47 0.22 9.40 -11.53
N PHE A 48 0.54 8.26 -10.93
CA PHE A 48 0.98 8.20 -9.55
C PHE A 48 2.33 8.93 -9.33
N LEU A 49 3.27 8.79 -10.26
CA LEU A 49 4.55 9.51 -10.18
C LEU A 49 4.33 11.03 -10.35
N ASP A 50 3.47 11.45 -11.27
CA ASP A 50 3.12 12.86 -11.46
C ASP A 50 2.37 13.43 -10.23
N PHE A 51 1.46 12.65 -9.65
CA PHE A 51 0.80 12.94 -8.37
C PHE A 51 1.81 13.19 -7.25
N ILE A 52 2.86 12.37 -7.15
CA ILE A 52 3.90 12.55 -6.12
C ILE A 52 4.64 13.88 -6.30
N VAL A 53 4.95 14.27 -7.54
CA VAL A 53 5.64 15.53 -7.81
C VAL A 53 4.80 16.71 -7.34
N LEU A 54 3.49 16.71 -7.63
CA LEU A 54 2.59 17.74 -7.13
C LEU A 54 2.46 17.71 -5.60
N TYR A 55 2.25 16.52 -5.03
CA TYR A 55 2.19 16.29 -3.57
C TYR A 55 3.39 16.90 -2.84
N ASP A 56 4.59 16.73 -3.37
CA ASP A 56 5.81 17.26 -2.73
C ASP A 56 5.87 18.78 -2.69
N LEU A 57 5.20 19.47 -3.61
CA LEU A 57 5.12 20.93 -3.60
C LEU A 57 4.06 21.44 -2.63
N VAL A 58 2.90 20.78 -2.57
CA VAL A 58 1.69 21.35 -1.95
C VAL A 58 1.32 20.71 -0.61
N SER A 59 1.87 19.56 -0.25
CA SER A 59 1.44 18.80 0.94
C SER A 59 1.64 19.50 2.30
N ASN A 60 2.38 20.60 2.34
CA ASN A 60 2.56 21.42 3.54
C ASN A 60 1.69 22.69 3.55
N TRP A 61 0.92 22.96 2.49
CA TRP A 61 0.08 24.14 2.45
C TRP A 61 -1.20 23.89 3.23
N LYS A 62 -1.66 24.91 3.97
CA LYS A 62 -2.83 24.80 4.85
C LYS A 62 -4.12 24.44 4.09
N SER A 63 -4.24 24.90 2.84
CA SER A 63 -5.39 24.67 1.97
C SER A 63 -5.35 23.35 1.21
N THR A 64 -4.35 22.49 1.47
CA THR A 64 -4.20 21.23 0.75
C THR A 64 -5.00 20.11 1.38
N PHE A 65 -5.75 19.38 0.57
CA PHE A 65 -6.42 18.15 0.97
C PHE A 65 -6.31 17.07 -0.13
N PHE A 66 -6.44 15.82 0.28
CA PHE A 66 -6.26 14.65 -0.58
C PHE A 66 -7.51 13.79 -0.58
N ILE A 67 -7.94 13.36 -1.75
CA ILE A 67 -9.06 12.42 -1.88
C ILE A 67 -8.58 11.20 -2.66
N ILE A 68 -8.80 10.00 -2.13
CA ILE A 68 -8.50 8.72 -2.79
C ILE A 68 -9.77 7.88 -2.76
N ASN A 69 -10.25 7.44 -3.93
CA ASN A 69 -11.48 6.63 -4.06
C ASN A 69 -12.72 7.24 -3.37
N GLY A 70 -12.81 8.58 -3.30
CA GLY A 70 -13.91 9.30 -2.65
C GLY A 70 -13.67 9.64 -1.16
N ASP A 71 -12.68 9.03 -0.52
CA ASP A 71 -12.36 9.27 0.89
C ASP A 71 -11.39 10.45 1.05
N LEU A 72 -11.65 11.33 2.02
CA LEU A 72 -10.69 12.33 2.46
C LEU A 72 -9.55 11.62 3.21
N VAL A 73 -8.33 11.74 2.72
CA VAL A 73 -7.15 11.04 3.24
C VAL A 73 -6.16 12.03 3.85
N ASP A 74 -5.66 11.70 5.03
CA ASP A 74 -4.65 12.51 5.69
C ASP A 74 -3.28 12.41 4.99
N LYS A 75 -2.49 13.47 5.13
CA LYS A 75 -1.16 13.58 4.54
C LYS A 75 -0.22 12.42 4.95
N LYS A 76 -0.29 11.94 6.19
CA LYS A 76 0.60 10.87 6.70
C LYS A 76 0.29 9.56 5.98
N THR A 77 -0.98 9.26 5.73
CA THR A 77 -1.41 8.11 4.93
C THR A 77 -0.92 8.22 3.48
N VAL A 78 -1.11 9.37 2.83
CA VAL A 78 -0.57 9.61 1.48
C VAL A 78 0.95 9.46 1.45
N GLY A 79 1.66 9.97 2.44
CA GLY A 79 3.11 9.84 2.59
C GLY A 79 3.58 8.38 2.69
N LYS A 80 2.87 7.52 3.44
CA LYS A 80 3.17 6.08 3.52
C LYS A 80 3.00 5.39 2.17
N ILE A 81 1.96 5.75 1.41
CA ILE A 81 1.70 5.20 0.07
C ILE A 81 2.78 5.68 -0.90
N LYS A 82 3.09 6.99 -0.91
CA LYS A 82 4.18 7.59 -1.69
C LYS A 82 5.47 6.81 -1.49
N TYR A 83 5.84 6.51 -0.26
CA TYR A 83 7.08 5.81 0.05
C TYR A 83 7.09 4.41 -0.58
N CYS A 84 6.15 3.54 -0.19
CA CYS A 84 6.18 2.15 -0.63
C CYS A 84 5.81 1.96 -2.12
N TYR A 85 4.71 2.55 -2.58
CA TYR A 85 4.26 2.39 -3.96
C TYR A 85 5.12 3.21 -4.92
N GLY A 86 5.71 4.32 -4.47
CA GLY A 86 6.69 5.07 -5.26
C GLY A 86 7.95 4.25 -5.52
N ASP A 87 8.45 3.54 -4.50
CA ASP A 87 9.58 2.62 -4.67
C ASP A 87 9.23 1.47 -5.60
N LYS A 88 8.02 0.88 -5.47
CA LYS A 88 7.53 -0.12 -6.42
C LYS A 88 7.52 0.43 -7.85
N CYS A 89 7.00 1.63 -8.06
CA CYS A 89 6.94 2.26 -9.38
C CYS A 89 8.34 2.47 -9.97
N ARG A 90 9.35 2.76 -9.15
CA ARG A 90 10.74 2.95 -9.60
C ARG A 90 11.56 1.67 -9.67
N SER A 91 11.08 0.58 -9.07
CA SER A 91 11.77 -0.71 -9.08
C SER A 91 11.64 -1.41 -10.44
N VAL A 92 12.70 -2.13 -10.82
CA VAL A 92 12.69 -3.09 -11.94
C VAL A 92 12.19 -4.47 -11.52
N LYS A 93 12.03 -4.72 -10.21
CA LYS A 93 11.54 -6.01 -9.69
C LYS A 93 10.04 -6.14 -9.91
N SER A 94 9.64 -7.01 -10.82
CA SER A 94 8.22 -7.32 -11.07
C SER A 94 7.50 -7.88 -9.84
N ASN A 95 8.24 -8.57 -8.96
CA ASN A 95 7.73 -9.18 -7.74
C ASN A 95 7.94 -8.32 -6.48
N PHE A 96 8.18 -7.01 -6.60
CA PHE A 96 8.44 -6.11 -5.45
C PHE A 96 7.43 -6.29 -4.30
N CYS A 97 6.14 -6.40 -4.62
CA CYS A 97 5.08 -6.58 -3.63
C CYS A 97 5.16 -7.92 -2.88
N TYR A 98 5.72 -8.96 -3.48
CA TYR A 98 6.00 -10.25 -2.84
C TYR A 98 7.29 -10.26 -2.04
N GLY A 99 8.08 -9.16 -2.05
CA GLY A 99 9.28 -9.00 -1.24
C GLY A 99 10.20 -7.93 -1.82
N ALA A 100 10.40 -6.84 -1.08
CA ALA A 100 11.36 -5.80 -1.46
C ALA A 100 12.82 -6.27 -1.24
N SER A 101 13.02 -7.08 -0.19
CA SER A 101 14.25 -7.78 0.19
C SER A 101 13.92 -9.18 0.71
N TYR A 102 14.96 -10.00 0.92
CA TYR A 102 14.83 -11.35 1.48
C TYR A 102 14.04 -11.38 2.80
N MET A 103 14.19 -10.34 3.63
CA MET A 103 13.52 -10.23 4.93
C MET A 103 12.00 -10.03 4.85
N THR A 104 11.48 -9.69 3.66
CA THR A 104 10.08 -9.28 3.47
C THR A 104 9.35 -10.16 2.47
N VAL A 105 9.97 -11.27 2.10
CA VAL A 105 9.42 -12.21 1.13
C VAL A 105 8.20 -12.90 1.72
N ASN A 106 7.15 -12.95 0.91
CA ASN A 106 5.84 -13.39 1.33
C ASN A 106 5.04 -13.95 0.14
N PRO A 107 4.11 -14.91 0.39
CA PRO A 107 3.25 -15.46 -0.64
C PRO A 107 2.00 -14.60 -0.94
N PHE A 108 1.71 -13.58 -0.12
CA PHE A 108 0.42 -12.88 -0.12
C PHE A 108 0.31 -11.76 -1.18
N GLY A 109 1.43 -11.32 -1.75
CA GLY A 109 1.44 -10.20 -2.71
C GLY A 109 1.44 -8.83 -2.06
N CYS A 110 1.79 -8.73 -0.77
CA CYS A 110 2.05 -7.45 -0.12
C CYS A 110 3.03 -7.62 1.05
N HIS A 111 4.27 -7.18 0.87
CA HIS A 111 5.33 -7.25 1.87
C HIS A 111 5.10 -6.30 3.06
N ARG A 112 4.14 -5.38 2.95
CA ARG A 112 3.73 -4.48 4.04
C ARG A 112 2.73 -5.12 5.01
N LEU A 113 2.23 -6.32 4.72
CA LEU A 113 1.51 -7.15 5.70
C LEU A 113 2.41 -7.56 6.87
N GLN A 114 3.74 -7.52 6.69
CA GLN A 114 4.70 -8.00 7.67
C GLN A 114 4.40 -9.44 8.08
N ILE A 115 4.14 -10.29 7.10
CA ILE A 115 4.00 -11.75 7.24
C ILE A 115 5.05 -12.36 6.31
N SER A 116 6.18 -12.77 6.88
CA SER A 116 7.39 -13.20 6.18
C SER A 116 8.24 -14.07 7.09
N GLN A 117 9.21 -14.79 6.55
CA GLN A 117 10.14 -15.61 7.34
C GLN A 117 10.82 -14.82 8.48
N CYS A 118 11.19 -13.56 8.25
CA CYS A 118 11.90 -12.77 9.25
C CYS A 118 10.96 -11.97 10.17
N ASN A 119 9.65 -12.02 9.93
CA ASN A 119 8.67 -11.21 10.67
C ASN A 119 7.26 -11.81 10.53
N ASN A 120 6.75 -12.40 11.60
CA ASN A 120 5.48 -13.15 11.66
C ASN A 120 5.37 -14.20 10.53
N PRO A 121 6.18 -15.27 10.55
CA PRO A 121 6.11 -16.30 9.52
C PRO A 121 4.73 -16.92 9.41
N TRP A 122 4.21 -17.07 8.19
CA TRP A 122 2.84 -17.51 7.98
C TRP A 122 2.59 -18.95 8.47
N TRP A 123 3.62 -19.79 8.52
CA TRP A 123 3.51 -21.15 9.04
C TRP A 123 3.41 -21.21 10.57
N GLU A 124 3.80 -20.16 11.30
CA GLU A 124 3.64 -20.11 12.77
C GLU A 124 2.19 -19.98 13.22
N TYR A 125 1.26 -19.72 12.28
CA TYR A 125 -0.18 -19.76 12.55
C TYR A 125 -0.74 -21.18 12.61
N TYR A 126 0.06 -22.22 12.35
CA TYR A 126 -0.33 -23.60 12.62
C TYR A 126 -0.06 -23.97 14.08
N VAL A 127 -1.12 -24.37 14.79
CA VAL A 127 -1.05 -24.80 16.18
C VAL A 127 -1.04 -26.32 16.24
N GLN A 128 -0.14 -26.90 17.04
CA GLN A 128 -0.11 -28.34 17.23
C GLN A 128 -1.32 -28.82 18.04
N GLU A 129 -2.13 -29.71 17.46
CA GLU A 129 -3.27 -30.37 18.11
C GLU A 129 -3.03 -31.89 18.08
N GLY A 130 -2.48 -32.43 19.17
CA GLY A 130 -2.09 -33.84 19.27
C GLY A 130 -1.01 -34.22 18.24
N SER A 131 -1.39 -35.04 17.26
CA SER A 131 -0.49 -35.58 16.22
C SER A 131 -0.45 -34.76 14.92
N HIS A 132 -1.28 -33.71 14.81
CA HIS A 132 -1.35 -32.86 13.62
C HIS A 132 -1.20 -31.39 14.01
N TYR A 133 -1.07 -30.55 12.98
CA TYR A 133 -1.02 -29.11 13.07
C TYR A 133 -2.25 -28.54 12.38
N LYS A 134 -2.95 -27.61 13.02
CA LYS A 134 -4.16 -26.99 12.49
C LYS A 134 -3.94 -25.49 12.31
N LEU A 135 -4.31 -24.98 11.14
CA LEU A 135 -4.19 -23.55 10.84
C LEU A 135 -5.19 -22.74 11.68
N ASP A 136 -4.67 -21.82 12.50
CA ASP A 136 -5.46 -20.80 13.18
C ASP A 136 -5.77 -19.66 12.19
N ARG A 137 -6.81 -19.88 11.39
CA ARG A 137 -7.25 -18.92 10.36
C ARG A 137 -7.67 -17.58 10.97
N ASP A 138 -8.23 -17.58 12.17
CA ASP A 138 -8.70 -16.36 12.82
C ASP A 138 -7.52 -15.45 13.21
N LYS A 139 -6.43 -16.03 13.74
CA LYS A 139 -5.21 -15.25 14.02
C LYS A 139 -4.57 -14.73 12.74
N LEU A 140 -4.49 -15.56 11.69
CA LEU A 140 -3.93 -15.13 10.41
C LEU A 140 -4.76 -14.00 9.78
N TYR A 141 -6.09 -14.12 9.81
CA TYR A 141 -7.02 -13.08 9.35
C TYR A 141 -6.84 -11.78 10.13
N LYS A 142 -6.85 -11.85 11.47
CA LYS A 142 -6.63 -10.69 12.33
C LYS A 142 -5.30 -10.00 12.01
N ARG A 143 -4.23 -10.76 11.76
CA ARG A 143 -2.94 -10.19 11.35
C ARG A 143 -3.03 -9.40 10.05
N ILE A 144 -3.71 -9.94 9.04
CA ILE A 144 -3.91 -9.27 7.76
C ILE A 144 -4.70 -7.97 7.95
N GLU A 145 -5.81 -8.03 8.69
CA GLU A 145 -6.68 -6.88 8.94
C GLU A 145 -5.96 -5.73 9.68
N LEU A 146 -5.00 -6.02 10.58
CA LEU A 146 -4.20 -4.98 11.27
C LEU A 146 -3.49 -4.03 10.31
N THR A 147 -3.14 -4.49 9.12
CA THR A 147 -2.39 -3.70 8.12
C THR A 147 -3.27 -3.13 7.01
N LYS A 148 -4.48 -3.68 6.84
CA LYS A 148 -5.42 -3.31 5.78
C LYS A 148 -5.75 -1.82 5.79
N GLU A 149 -6.16 -1.27 6.92
CA GLU A 149 -6.54 0.16 7.00
C GLU A 149 -5.38 1.09 6.65
N THR A 150 -4.14 0.67 6.92
CA THR A 150 -2.96 1.48 6.60
C THR A 150 -2.65 1.50 5.11
N PHE A 151 -2.96 0.43 4.38
CA PHE A 151 -2.53 0.25 2.99
C PHE A 151 -3.69 0.11 1.98
N LYS A 152 -4.95 0.20 2.39
CA LYS A 152 -6.14 0.08 1.53
C LYS A 152 -6.16 1.03 0.34
N TYR A 153 -5.51 2.19 0.46
CA TYR A 153 -5.40 3.19 -0.59
C TYR A 153 -4.21 2.99 -1.54
N CYS A 154 -3.34 2.00 -1.29
CA CYS A 154 -2.24 1.67 -2.20
C CYS A 154 -2.82 1.04 -3.48
N PRO A 155 -2.48 1.53 -4.68
CA PRO A 155 -3.00 0.98 -5.94
C PRO A 155 -2.65 -0.49 -6.22
N SER A 156 -1.75 -1.09 -5.45
CA SER A 156 -1.38 -2.51 -5.57
C SER A 156 -1.79 -3.35 -4.37
N PHE A 157 -2.50 -2.79 -3.40
CA PHE A 157 -3.02 -3.54 -2.29
C PHE A 157 -4.30 -4.25 -2.72
N ASN A 158 -4.24 -5.58 -2.80
CA ASN A 158 -5.37 -6.41 -3.19
C ASN A 158 -5.74 -7.35 -2.03
N ILE A 159 -6.68 -6.89 -1.20
CA ILE A 159 -7.12 -7.63 -0.01
C ILE A 159 -7.78 -8.96 -0.39
N GLU A 160 -8.53 -9.01 -1.48
CA GLU A 160 -9.20 -10.24 -1.94
C GLU A 160 -8.17 -11.31 -2.30
N ASN A 161 -7.15 -10.96 -3.08
CA ASN A 161 -6.05 -11.87 -3.41
C ASN A 161 -5.28 -12.33 -2.16
N ILE A 162 -4.96 -11.39 -1.26
CA ILE A 162 -4.27 -11.70 0.00
C ILE A 162 -5.08 -12.75 0.80
N MET A 163 -6.39 -12.53 0.90
CA MET A 163 -7.31 -13.44 1.59
C MET A 163 -7.44 -14.78 0.88
N ASN A 164 -7.52 -14.80 -0.44
CA ASN A 164 -7.56 -16.03 -1.23
C ASN A 164 -6.29 -16.88 -1.00
N VAL A 165 -5.12 -16.25 -0.99
CA VAL A 165 -3.86 -16.94 -0.66
C VAL A 165 -3.91 -17.51 0.77
N ALA A 166 -4.27 -16.69 1.76
CA ALA A 166 -4.35 -17.14 3.15
C ALA A 166 -5.33 -18.32 3.34
N MET A 167 -6.45 -18.30 2.63
CA MET A 167 -7.48 -19.35 2.71
C MET A 167 -7.14 -20.59 1.87
N SER A 168 -6.21 -20.48 0.91
CA SER A 168 -5.73 -21.62 0.13
C SER A 168 -4.83 -22.57 0.92
N PHE A 169 -4.28 -22.13 2.06
CA PHE A 169 -3.41 -22.95 2.88
C PHE A 169 -4.16 -24.17 3.47
N PRO A 170 -3.51 -25.34 3.54
CA PRO A 170 -4.11 -26.55 4.12
C PRO A 170 -4.59 -26.31 5.55
N LEU A 171 -5.82 -26.72 5.87
CA LEU A 171 -6.35 -26.55 7.23
C LEU A 171 -5.65 -27.41 8.28
N ILE A 172 -5.24 -28.61 7.87
CA ILE A 172 -4.62 -29.61 8.73
C ILE A 172 -3.36 -30.11 8.02
N LEU A 173 -2.27 -30.23 8.77
CA LEU A 173 -1.01 -30.78 8.33
C LEU A 173 -0.55 -31.89 9.28
N LYS A 174 -0.02 -32.97 8.74
CA LYS A 174 0.78 -33.94 9.49
C LYS A 174 2.09 -33.29 9.93
N LYS A 175 2.71 -33.84 10.98
CA LYS A 175 3.99 -33.36 11.51
C LYS A 175 5.10 -33.24 10.45
N ASN A 176 5.17 -34.19 9.51
CA ASN A 176 6.18 -34.15 8.45
C ASN A 176 5.86 -33.07 7.40
N GLU A 177 4.60 -32.86 7.04
CA GLU A 177 4.19 -31.81 6.11
C GLU A 177 4.49 -30.41 6.68
N TYR A 178 4.20 -30.21 7.98
CA TYR A 178 4.58 -28.98 8.68
C TYR A 178 6.10 -28.74 8.65
N LYS A 179 6.91 -29.77 8.97
CA LYS A 179 8.37 -29.67 8.92
C LYS A 179 8.90 -29.32 7.53
N GLU A 180 8.35 -29.90 6.47
CA GLU A 180 8.74 -29.59 5.10
C GLU A 180 8.41 -28.15 4.72
N ILE A 181 7.23 -27.63 5.14
CA ILE A 181 6.88 -26.21 4.95
C ILE A 181 7.89 -25.32 5.68
N VAL A 182 8.14 -25.56 6.97
CA VAL A 182 9.10 -24.77 7.75
C VAL A 182 10.48 -24.79 7.08
N LYS A 183 10.96 -25.96 6.66
CA LYS A 183 12.25 -26.10 5.98
C LYS A 183 12.29 -25.33 4.66
N LYS A 184 11.30 -25.54 3.79
CA LYS A 184 11.21 -24.87 2.48
C LYS A 184 11.17 -23.35 2.64
N GLU A 185 10.31 -22.87 3.51
CA GLU A 185 10.09 -21.44 3.68
C GLU A 185 11.19 -20.76 4.50
N SER A 186 11.93 -21.51 5.33
CA SER A 186 13.09 -20.97 6.06
C SER A 186 14.39 -20.97 5.25
N ASN A 187 14.46 -21.78 4.19
CA ASN A 187 15.66 -21.93 3.35
C ASN A 187 15.58 -21.15 2.05
N ILE A 188 14.61 -20.25 1.86
CA ILE A 188 14.51 -19.46 0.61
C ILE A 188 15.79 -18.61 0.39
N TYR A 189 16.61 -18.39 1.44
CA TYR A 189 17.78 -17.52 1.42
C TYR A 189 19.02 -18.06 2.16
N LEU A 190 19.08 -19.37 2.44
CA LEU A 190 20.28 -20.10 2.88
C LEU A 190 20.69 -21.09 1.79
#